data_AF-A0A6A4CW39-F1
#
_entry.id   AF-A0A6A4CW39-F1
#
_cell.length_a   1.000
_cell.length_b   1.000
_cell.length_c   1.000
_cell.angle_alpha   90.00
_cell.angle_beta   90.00
_cell.angle_gamma   90.00
#
_symmetry.space_group_name_H-M   'P 1'
#
loop_
_entity.id
_entity.type
_entity.pdbx_description
1 polymer ?
#
loop_
_entity_poly.entity_id
_entity_poly.type
_entity_poly.pdbx_seq_one_letter_code
_entity_poly.pdbx_strand_id
1 'polypeptide(L)' 'MVKVIDPEASRQDQMKKAVEAVNTKRMSIRKAAASFGVDKSSLHRRTTRQVPLNARPGPNPILTEGE' A
#
# COMPACT_ATOMS: atom_id res chain seq x y z
N MET A 1 22.27 10.62 3.37
CA MET A 1 21.02 11.27 2.94
C MET A 1 19.89 10.25 3.00
N VAL A 2 19.44 9.91 4.21
CA VAL A 2 18.34 8.97 4.42
C VAL A 2 17.09 9.81 4.59
N LYS A 3 16.20 9.81 3.59
CA LYS A 3 14.91 10.50 3.70
C LYS A 3 14.10 9.76 4.76
N VAL A 4 14.08 10.31 5.97
CA VAL A 4 13.11 9.98 6.99
C VAL A 4 11.75 10.37 6.40
N ILE A 5 10.95 9.37 6.06
CA ILE A 5 9.58 9.54 5.59
C ILE A 5 8.70 9.25 6.81
N ASP A 6 8.04 10.29 7.32
CA ASP A 6 7.12 10.20 8.45
C ASP A 6 6.09 9.07 8.25
N PRO A 7 6.04 8.04 9.12
CA PRO A 7 5.47 6.74 8.76
C PRO A 7 3.94 6.67 8.70
N GLU A 8 3.20 7.56 9.37
CA GLU A 8 1.74 7.46 9.50
C GLU A 8 0.97 8.49 8.67
N ALA A 9 1.38 9.77 8.68
CA ALA A 9 0.75 10.80 7.85
C ALA A 9 1.07 10.59 6.35
N SER A 10 2.21 9.99 6.00
CA SER A 10 2.59 9.76 4.60
C SER A 10 2.12 8.43 4.00
N ARG A 11 1.74 7.42 4.80
CA ARG A 11 1.43 6.07 4.29
C ARG A 11 0.26 6.10 3.30
N GLN A 12 -0.78 6.87 3.61
CA GLN A 12 -1.92 7.03 2.70
C GLN A 12 -1.52 7.76 1.41
N ASP A 13 -0.66 8.77 1.51
CA ASP A 13 -0.23 9.54 0.35
C ASP A 13 0.74 8.76 -0.54
N GLN A 14 1.62 7.94 0.05
CA GLN A 14 2.44 6.98 -0.68
C GLN A 14 1.57 5.92 -1.37
N MET A 15 0.51 5.44 -0.70
CA MET A 15 -0.45 4.51 -1.29
C MET A 15 -1.19 5.14 -2.47
N LYS A 16 -1.65 6.40 -2.36
CA LYS A 16 -2.29 7.13 -3.46
C LYS A 16 -1.34 7.26 -4.66
N LYS A 17 -0.10 7.72 -4.44
CA LYS A 17 0.92 7.87 -5.48
C LYS A 17 1.26 6.53 -6.15
N ALA A 18 1.36 5.46 -5.36
CA ALA A 18 1.61 4.12 -5.88
C ALA A 18 0.46 3.62 -6.76
N VAL A 19 -0.80 3.81 -6.33
CA VAL A 19 -1.97 3.40 -7.12
C VAL A 19 -2.06 4.21 -8.42
N GLU A 20 -1.82 5.51 -8.37
CA GLU A 20 -1.79 6.37 -9.55
C GLU A 20 -0.72 5.92 -10.56
N ALA A 21 0.50 5.64 -10.09
CA ALA A 21 1.60 5.16 -10.94
C ALA A 21 1.30 3.80 -11.61
N VAL A 22 0.58 2.92 -10.93
CA VAL A 22 0.14 1.63 -11.47
C VAL A 22 -1.01 1.81 -12.46
N ASN A 23 -2.02 2.61 -12.12
CA ASN A 23 -3.17 2.87 -12.99
C ASN A 23 -2.77 3.56 -14.31
N THR A 24 -1.79 4.47 -14.25
CA THR A 24 -1.22 5.14 -15.42
C THR A 24 -0.24 4.25 -16.21
N LYS A 25 -0.09 2.98 -15.83
CA LYS A 25 0.86 2.01 -16.40
C LYS A 25 2.32 2.48 -16.42
N ARG A 26 2.69 3.49 -15.61
CA ARG A 26 4.08 3.96 -15.49
C ARG A 26 4.96 2.95 -14.76
N MET A 27 4.39 2.21 -13.80
CA MET A 27 5.11 1.21 -13.03
C MET A 27 4.27 -0.05 -12.83
N SER A 28 4.93 -1.22 -12.76
CA SER A 28 4.29 -2.45 -12.32
C SER A 28 4.02 -2.39 -10.81
N ILE A 29 3.02 -3.14 -10.35
CA ILE A 29 2.65 -3.21 -8.92
C ILE A 29 3.87 -3.54 -8.05
N ARG A 30 4.72 -4.47 -8.48
CA ARG A 30 5.93 -4.86 -7.74
C ARG A 30 6.93 -3.70 -7.63
N LYS A 31 7.14 -2.95 -8.72
CA LYS A 31 8.06 -1.80 -8.73
C LYS A 31 7.52 -0.63 -7.92
N ALA A 32 6.23 -0.32 -8.04
CA ALA A 32 5.57 0.72 -7.26
C ALA A 32 5.61 0.40 -5.75
N ALA A 33 5.30 -0.84 -5.36
CA ALA A 33 5.36 -1.28 -3.97
C ALA A 33 6.75 -1.03 -3.33
N ALA A 34 7.82 -1.40 -4.03
CA ALA A 34 9.19 -1.18 -3.56
C ALA A 34 9.56 0.31 -3.53
N SER A 35 9.20 1.09 -4.56
CA SER A 35 9.55 2.52 -4.66
C SER A 35 8.85 3.39 -3.62
N PHE A 36 7.60 3.06 -3.28
CA PHE A 36 6.77 3.83 -2.34
C PHE A 36 6.68 3.18 -0.95
N GLY A 37 7.43 2.11 -0.69
CA GLY A 37 7.45 1.44 0.62
C GLY A 37 6.07 0.93 1.08
N VAL A 38 5.20 0.52 0.14
CA VAL A 38 3.86 0.02 0.45
C VAL A 38 3.73 -1.48 0.18
N ASP A 39 2.90 -2.16 0.95
CA ASP A 39 2.68 -3.60 0.78
C ASP A 39 2.05 -3.94 -0.58
N LYS A 40 2.65 -4.89 -1.30
CA LYS A 40 2.20 -5.33 -2.64
C LYS A 40 0.72 -5.76 -2.62
N SER A 41 0.31 -6.54 -1.63
CA SER A 41 -1.07 -7.03 -1.48
C SER A 41 -2.05 -5.89 -1.22
N SER A 42 -1.66 -4.93 -0.37
CA SER A 42 -2.45 -3.72 -0.07
C SER A 42 -2.60 -2.79 -1.27
N LEU A 43 -1.54 -2.67 -2.07
CA LEU A 43 -1.53 -1.90 -3.31
C LEU A 43 -2.44 -2.57 -4.36
N HIS A 44 -2.28 -3.88 -4.58
CA HIS A 44 -3.10 -4.64 -5.53
C HIS A 44 -4.60 -4.53 -5.23
N ARG A 45 -5.00 -4.75 -3.96
CA ARG A 45 -6.41 -4.62 -3.51
C ARG A 45 -7.01 -3.25 -3.81
N ARG A 46 -6.22 -2.18 -3.71
CA ARG A 46 -6.64 -0.80 -3.99
C ARG A 46 -6.67 -0.50 -5.49
N THR A 47 -5.72 -1.04 -6.26
CA THR A 47 -5.71 -0.94 -7.72
C THR A 47 -6.89 -1.69 -8.35
N THR A 48 -7.22 -2.89 -7.87
CA THR A 48 -8.35 -3.69 -8.37
C THR A 48 -9.71 -3.26 -7.81
N ARG A 49 -9.77 -2.11 -7.11
CA ARG A 49 -10.98 -1.54 -6.49
C ARG A 49 -11.70 -2.46 -5.49
N GLN A 50 -11.02 -3.49 -4.98
CA GLN A 50 -11.54 -4.35 -3.91
C GLN A 50 -11.59 -3.62 -2.56
N VAL A 51 -10.75 -2.60 -2.38
CA VAL A 51 -10.65 -1.80 -1.15
C VAL A 51 -10.52 -0.32 -1.54
N PRO A 52 -11.27 0.60 -0.92
CA PRO A 52 -11.15 2.02 -1.22
C PRO A 52 -9.80 2.58 -0.72
N LEU A 53 -9.28 3.61 -1.38
CA LEU A 53 -7.92 4.14 -1.11
C LEU A 53 -7.73 4.65 0.32
N ASN A 54 -8.79 5.23 0.88
CA ASN A 54 -8.88 5.74 2.24
C ASN A 54 -9.19 4.65 3.28
N ALA A 55 -9.32 3.38 2.89
CA ALA A 55 -9.51 2.31 3.86
C ALA A 55 -8.32 2.25 4.82
N ARG A 56 -8.60 2.47 6.10
CA ARG A 56 -7.64 2.19 7.17
C ARG A 56 -7.37 0.68 7.16
N PRO A 57 -6.10 0.24 7.22
CA PRO A 57 -5.82 -1.17 7.43
C PRO A 57 -6.50 -1.58 8.75
N GLY A 58 -7.36 -2.60 8.69
CA GLY A 58 -7.89 -3.21 9.91
C GLY A 58 -6.76 -3.80 10.74
N PRO A 59 -7.00 -4.11 12.02
CA PRO A 59 -6.04 -4.83 12.84
C PRO A 59 -5.63 -6.12 12.11
N ASN A 60 -4.33 -6.45 12.18
CA ASN A 60 -3.87 -7.73 11.65
C ASN A 60 -4.66 -8.84 12.34
N PRO A 61 -5.24 -9.79 11.59
CA PRO A 61 -5.97 -10.89 12.20
C PRO A 61 -5.01 -11.65 13.11
N ILE A 62 -5.38 -11.79 14.38
CA ILE A 62 -4.67 -12.66 15.31
C ILE A 62 -5.10 -14.07 14.93
N LEU A 63 -4.19 -14.81 14.27
CA LEU A 63 -4.36 -16.24 14.07
C LEU A 63 -4.03 -16.90 15.40
N THR A 64 -5.05 -17.17 16.22
CA THR A 64 -4.90 -18.12 17.33
C THR A 64 -4.71 -19.49 16.69
N GLU A 65 -3.56 -20.14 16.91
CA GLU A 65 -3.40 -21.53 16.50
C GLU A 65 -4.52 -22.34 17.16
N GLY A 66 -5.31 -23.05 16.34
CA GLY A 66 -6.44 -23.83 16.83
C GLY A 66 -5.96 -24.93 17.78
N GLU A 67 -6.64 -25.08 18.92
CA GLU A 67 -6.46 -26.17 19.88
C GLU A 67 -6.77 -27.55 19.27
#